data_AF-A0A061FVL5-F1
#
_entry.id   AF-A0A061FVL5-F1
#
_cell.length_a   1.000
_cell.length_b   1.000
_cell.length_c   1.000
_cell.angle_alpha   90.00
_cell.angle_beta   90.00
_cell.angle_gamma   90.00
#
_symmetry.space_group_name_H-M   'P 1'
#
loop_
_entity.id
_entity.type
_entity.pdbx_description
1 polymer ?
#
loop_
_entity_poly.entity_id
_entity_poly.type
_entity_poly.pdbx_seq_one_letter_code
_entity_poly.pdbx_strand_id
1 'polypeptide(L)'
;MSIRAKLAILGLLALAHLSHFLDAVNAARRVTTPCKPSSCGAFTNISSPFILEGDPLECGDYELICENNRTILHNVDYGNGSFYVQEIFYNDGPTIRLVDGSLKSDECSILPKSFPCGSDYMYFISCKVAINSSLYVDASPCANASFSPHPYFYAVDGREISNAIDLHESCIIEVQVPRPFQLQSSSITGLSIFDIHQMFLMGYDVPDYCAPRSSLGTVTVNGTPPLYKIILGKM
;
A
#
# COMPACT_ATOMS: atom_id res chain seq x y z
N MET A 1 -5.79 -51.96 48.04
CA MET A 1 -5.40 -50.53 48.04
C MET A 1 -6.18 -49.80 49.14
N SER A 2 -5.49 -49.21 50.11
CA SER A 2 -6.10 -48.59 51.32
C SER A 2 -7.03 -47.42 50.96
N ILE A 3 -8.12 -47.23 51.71
CA ILE A 3 -9.10 -46.13 51.55
C ILE A 3 -8.40 -44.76 51.53
N ARG A 4 -7.31 -44.61 52.29
CA ARG A 4 -6.47 -43.40 52.31
C ARG A 4 -5.84 -43.09 50.94
N ALA A 5 -5.38 -44.12 50.23
CA ALA A 5 -4.79 -43.96 48.90
C ALA A 5 -5.85 -43.56 47.86
N LYS A 6 -7.09 -44.06 47.98
CA LYS A 6 -8.19 -43.67 47.08
C LYS A 6 -8.61 -42.21 47.28
N LEU A 7 -8.68 -41.74 48.53
CA LEU A 7 -8.97 -40.33 48.81
C LEU A 7 -7.86 -39.40 48.29
N ALA A 8 -6.59 -39.80 48.41
CA ALA A 8 -5.47 -39.03 47.87
C ALA A 8 -5.54 -38.91 46.34
N ILE A 9 -5.88 -40.00 45.63
CA ILE A 9 -6.03 -40.00 44.17
C ILE A 9 -7.20 -39.11 43.73
N LEU A 10 -8.35 -39.21 44.41
CA LEU A 10 -9.52 -38.35 44.13
C LEU A 10 -9.20 -36.87 44.35
N GLY A 11 -8.44 -36.54 45.40
CA GLY A 11 -7.99 -35.16 45.65
C GLY A 11 -7.06 -34.63 44.55
N LEU A 12 -6.12 -35.45 44.07
CA LEU A 12 -5.21 -35.06 42.99
C LEU A 12 -5.94 -34.87 41.65
N LEU A 13 -6.91 -35.71 41.33
CA LEU A 13 -7.74 -35.56 40.13
C LEU A 13 -8.58 -34.28 40.18
N ALA A 14 -9.18 -33.96 41.33
CA ALA A 14 -9.94 -32.72 41.52
C ALA A 14 -9.06 -31.47 41.34
N LEU A 15 -7.82 -31.48 41.87
CA LEU A 15 -6.86 -30.39 41.69
C LEU A 15 -6.42 -30.25 40.23
N ALA A 16 -6.21 -31.35 39.51
CA ALA A 16 -5.87 -31.34 38.09
C ALA A 16 -7.00 -30.72 37.24
N HIS A 17 -8.26 -31.11 37.50
CA HIS A 17 -9.41 -30.51 36.83
C HIS A 17 -9.56 -29.01 37.15
N LEU A 18 -9.27 -28.60 38.39
CA LEU A 18 -9.30 -27.19 38.78
C LEU A 18 -8.19 -26.38 38.06
N SER A 19 -7.00 -26.95 37.89
CA SER A 19 -5.90 -26.33 37.14
C SER A 19 -6.23 -26.15 35.65
N HIS A 20 -6.76 -27.18 35.00
CA HIS A 20 -7.21 -27.08 33.60
C HIS A 20 -8.37 -26.11 33.41
N PHE A 21 -9.26 -26.00 34.40
CA PHE A 21 -10.34 -25.02 34.38
C PHE A 21 -9.81 -23.59 34.54
N LEU A 22 -8.81 -23.37 35.40
CA LEU A 22 -8.13 -22.07 35.51
C LEU A 22 -7.39 -21.68 34.23
N ASP A 23 -6.72 -22.63 33.58
CA ASP A 23 -6.06 -22.40 32.28
C ASP A 23 -7.06 -22.06 31.18
N ALA A 24 -8.22 -22.74 31.14
CA ALA A 24 -9.30 -22.43 30.20
C ALA A 24 -9.93 -21.04 30.46
N VAL A 25 -10.10 -20.66 31.73
CA VAL A 25 -10.59 -19.33 32.12
C VAL A 25 -9.55 -18.24 31.80
N ASN A 26 -8.26 -18.50 31.95
CA ASN A 26 -7.19 -17.57 31.55
C ASN A 26 -7.06 -17.46 30.02
N ALA A 27 -7.27 -18.55 29.28
CA ALA A 27 -7.34 -18.52 27.82
C ALA A 27 -8.57 -17.75 27.32
N ALA A 28 -9.71 -17.87 28.00
CA ALA A 28 -10.92 -17.08 27.73
C ALA A 28 -10.82 -15.62 28.21
N ARG A 29 -9.91 -15.33 29.16
CA ARG A 29 -9.55 -13.99 29.66
C ARG A 29 -8.29 -13.47 28.98
N ARG A 30 -8.08 -13.76 27.70
CA ARG A 30 -7.45 -12.76 26.83
C ARG A 30 -8.43 -11.60 26.76
N VAL A 31 -8.36 -10.72 27.76
CA VAL A 31 -8.83 -9.35 27.62
C VAL A 31 -8.21 -8.88 26.32
N THR A 32 -9.04 -8.62 25.30
CA THR A 32 -8.61 -7.89 24.12
C THR A 32 -8.07 -6.58 24.66
N THR A 33 -6.74 -6.50 24.78
CA THR A 33 -6.08 -5.26 25.18
C THR A 33 -6.57 -4.24 24.18
N PRO A 34 -7.26 -3.16 24.60
CA PRO A 34 -7.78 -2.20 23.65
C PRO A 34 -6.62 -1.66 22.83
N CYS A 35 -6.75 -1.74 21.51
CA CYS A 35 -5.73 -1.28 20.58
C CYS A 35 -5.53 0.22 20.79
N LYS A 36 -4.41 0.56 21.41
CA LYS A 36 -4.03 1.95 21.62
C LYS A 36 -3.50 2.48 20.28
N PRO A 37 -3.97 3.64 19.81
CA PRO A 37 -3.42 4.25 18.62
C PRO A 37 -1.93 4.57 18.77
N SER A 38 -1.21 4.38 17.67
CA SER A 38 0.22 4.67 17.54
C SER A 38 0.43 6.07 16.93
N SER A 39 1.68 6.55 16.96
CA SER A 39 2.02 7.89 16.48
C SER A 39 3.37 7.92 15.79
N CYS A 40 3.46 8.64 14.67
CA CYS A 40 4.69 8.91 13.95
C CYS A 40 4.62 10.29 13.26
N GLY A 41 5.58 11.16 13.57
CA GLY A 41 5.66 12.48 12.94
C GLY A 41 4.40 13.33 13.14
N ALA A 42 3.77 13.74 12.04
CA ALA A 42 2.54 14.52 12.05
C ALA A 42 1.30 13.71 12.46
N PHE A 43 1.36 12.38 12.44
CA PHE A 43 0.24 11.50 12.76
C PHE A 43 0.31 11.08 14.21
N THR A 44 -0.63 11.55 15.04
CA THR A 44 -0.69 11.24 16.47
C THR A 44 -1.71 10.16 16.83
N ASN A 45 -2.48 9.68 15.85
CA ASN A 45 -3.60 8.76 16.05
C ASN A 45 -3.69 7.77 14.89
N ILE A 46 -2.63 6.99 14.69
CA ILE A 46 -2.61 5.87 13.74
C ILE A 46 -3.34 4.70 14.40
N SER A 47 -4.53 4.39 13.91
CA SER A 47 -5.38 3.29 14.38
C SER A 47 -5.74 2.32 13.26
N SER A 48 -6.41 1.23 13.63
CA SER A 48 -7.04 0.28 12.71
C SER A 48 -7.75 0.99 11.55
N PRO A 49 -7.57 0.54 10.30
CA PRO A 49 -6.92 -0.72 9.91
C PRO A 49 -5.40 -0.63 9.74
N PHE A 50 -4.80 0.54 9.92
CA PHE A 50 -3.37 0.76 9.78
C PHE A 50 -2.63 0.53 11.10
N ILE A 51 -1.44 -0.05 11.02
CA ILE A 51 -0.55 -0.28 12.16
C ILE A 51 0.86 0.21 11.81
N LEU A 52 1.66 0.59 12.80
CA LEU A 52 3.10 0.79 12.62
C LEU A 52 3.86 -0.52 12.81
N GLU A 53 5.02 -0.64 12.18
CA GLU A 53 5.95 -1.74 12.45
C GLU A 53 6.20 -1.88 13.97
N GLY A 54 5.91 -3.07 14.51
CA GLY A 54 6.01 -3.39 15.94
C GLY A 54 4.72 -3.26 16.75
N ASP A 55 3.64 -2.73 16.16
CA ASP A 55 2.30 -2.77 16.77
C ASP A 55 1.75 -4.21 16.80
N PRO A 56 0.82 -4.54 17.73
CA PRO A 56 0.19 -5.85 17.77
C PRO A 56 -0.60 -6.13 16.48
N LEU A 57 -0.37 -7.28 15.86
CA LEU A 57 -0.99 -7.68 14.59
C LEU A 57 -2.52 -7.79 14.68
N GLU A 58 -3.07 -7.99 15.88
CA GLU A 58 -4.52 -7.98 16.09
C GLU A 58 -5.17 -6.58 15.99
N CYS A 59 -4.37 -5.50 15.92
CA CYS A 59 -4.86 -4.12 15.92
C CYS A 59 -5.10 -3.51 14.54
N GLY A 60 -4.67 -4.19 13.48
CA GLY A 60 -4.94 -3.80 12.11
C GLY A 60 -4.19 -4.69 11.15
N ASP A 61 -4.52 -4.55 9.88
CA ASP A 61 -4.08 -5.47 8.83
C ASP A 61 -3.00 -4.86 7.95
N TYR A 62 -2.81 -3.53 7.96
CA TYR A 62 -1.99 -2.82 6.98
C TYR A 62 -0.82 -2.10 7.65
N GLU A 63 0.39 -2.48 7.27
CA GLU A 63 1.61 -2.03 7.94
C GLU A 63 2.18 -0.74 7.31
N LEU A 64 2.52 0.21 8.18
CA LEU A 64 3.22 1.45 7.88
C LEU A 64 4.57 1.46 8.62
N ILE A 65 5.56 2.13 8.03
CA ILE A 65 6.89 2.29 8.61
C ILE A 65 7.04 3.71 9.14
N CYS A 66 7.65 3.86 10.32
CA CYS A 66 8.04 5.15 10.85
C CYS A 66 9.55 5.32 10.78
N GLU A 67 10.03 6.13 9.84
CA GLU A 67 11.46 6.40 9.67
C GLU A 67 11.72 7.90 9.80
N ASN A 68 12.65 8.30 10.68
CA ASN A 68 13.03 9.71 10.87
C ASN A 68 11.84 10.66 11.12
N ASN A 69 10.88 10.26 11.97
CA ASN A 69 9.62 10.99 12.22
C ASN A 69 8.75 11.18 10.95
N ARG A 70 8.88 10.30 9.97
CA ARG A 70 8.06 10.29 8.75
C ARG A 70 7.36 8.94 8.61
N THR A 71 6.04 9.00 8.41
CA THR A 71 5.23 7.82 8.10
C THR A 71 5.36 7.47 6.62
N ILE A 72 5.73 6.21 6.34
CA ILE A 72 6.04 5.70 5.02
C ILE A 72 5.24 4.43 4.78
N LEU A 73 4.64 4.33 3.59
CA LEU A 73 4.13 3.08 3.06
C LEU A 73 5.21 2.49 2.13
N HIS A 74 5.77 1.36 2.52
CA HIS A 74 6.70 0.61 1.67
C HIS A 74 5.93 -0.36 0.79
N ASN A 75 5.88 -0.09 -0.51
CA ASN A 75 5.30 -1.02 -1.45
C ASN A 75 6.39 -1.94 -2.03
N VAL A 76 6.52 -3.12 -1.45
CA VAL A 76 7.42 -4.18 -1.93
C VAL A 76 6.89 -4.89 -3.18
N ASP A 77 5.58 -4.93 -3.38
CA ASP A 77 4.94 -5.68 -4.46
C ASP A 77 5.06 -4.95 -5.82
N TYR A 78 5.19 -3.62 -5.82
CA TYR A 78 5.16 -2.79 -7.03
C TYR A 78 6.41 -1.89 -7.14
N GLY A 79 7.56 -2.52 -7.36
CA GLY A 79 8.81 -1.80 -7.70
C GLY A 79 9.61 -1.24 -6.53
N ASN A 80 9.33 -1.71 -5.30
CA ASN A 80 10.02 -1.29 -4.07
C ASN A 80 9.97 0.24 -3.89
N GLY A 81 8.74 0.77 -3.90
CA GLY A 81 8.45 2.19 -3.75
C GLY A 81 8.33 2.60 -2.29
N SER A 82 8.88 3.77 -1.96
CA SER A 82 8.67 4.41 -0.66
C SER A 82 7.72 5.57 -0.87
N PHE A 83 6.50 5.43 -0.37
CA PHE A 83 5.46 6.44 -0.49
C PHE A 83 5.29 7.14 0.84
N TYR A 84 5.35 8.46 0.83
CA TYR A 84 5.13 9.26 2.01
C TYR A 84 3.63 9.40 2.26
N VAL A 85 3.22 9.11 3.48
CA VAL A 85 1.82 9.25 3.90
C VAL A 85 1.55 10.73 4.16
N GLN A 86 0.61 11.30 3.40
CA GLN A 86 0.22 12.70 3.51
C GLN A 86 -1.04 12.86 4.38
N GLU A 87 -1.97 11.91 4.30
CA GLU A 87 -3.21 11.93 5.08
C GLU A 87 -3.76 10.50 5.23
N ILE A 88 -4.49 10.23 6.32
CA ILE A 88 -5.20 8.96 6.55
C ILE A 88 -6.66 9.29 6.84
N PHE A 89 -7.57 8.68 6.09
CA PHE A 89 -9.01 8.85 6.26
C PHE A 89 -9.61 7.56 6.80
N TYR A 90 -10.33 7.64 7.92
CA TYR A 90 -10.85 6.48 8.64
C TYR A 90 -12.33 6.16 8.38
N ASN A 91 -13.10 7.11 7.85
CA ASN A 91 -14.56 6.98 7.75
C ASN A 91 -14.99 6.31 6.43
N ASP A 92 -16.01 5.46 6.49
CA ASP A 92 -16.75 4.91 5.34
C ASP A 92 -15.87 4.28 4.23
N GLY A 93 -14.94 3.42 4.63
CA GLY A 93 -13.96 2.79 3.74
C GLY A 93 -12.61 3.48 3.85
N PRO A 94 -11.71 3.00 4.73
CA PRO A 94 -10.47 3.73 5.03
C PRO A 94 -9.59 3.90 3.79
N THR A 95 -9.05 5.11 3.61
CA THR A 95 -8.15 5.44 2.52
C THR A 95 -6.91 6.15 3.06
N ILE A 96 -5.84 6.09 2.27
CA ILE A 96 -4.57 6.71 2.59
C ILE A 96 -4.12 7.56 1.41
N ARG A 97 -3.77 8.82 1.68
CA ARG A 97 -3.18 9.72 0.69
C ARG A 97 -1.68 9.52 0.65
N LEU A 98 -1.17 9.19 -0.52
CA LEU A 98 0.23 8.87 -0.75
C LEU A 98 0.87 9.88 -1.71
N VAL A 99 2.12 10.20 -1.43
CA VAL A 99 3.02 10.94 -2.33
C VAL A 99 4.21 10.04 -2.61
N ASP A 100 4.57 9.88 -3.88
CA ASP A 100 5.79 9.15 -4.25
C ASP A 100 7.01 9.91 -3.71
N GLY A 101 7.77 9.25 -2.84
CA GLY A 101 8.93 9.85 -2.18
C GLY A 101 10.12 10.13 -3.11
N SER A 102 10.07 9.67 -4.36
CA SER A 102 11.08 9.99 -5.38
C SER A 102 10.78 11.28 -6.15
N LEU A 103 9.56 11.82 -6.06
CA LEU A 103 9.20 13.08 -6.72
C LEU A 103 9.82 14.27 -5.98
N LYS A 104 10.31 15.25 -6.76
CA LYS A 104 10.88 16.48 -6.24
C LYS A 104 10.11 17.69 -6.76
N SER A 105 9.98 18.72 -5.95
CA SER A 105 9.20 19.91 -6.31
C SER A 105 9.90 20.81 -7.34
N ASP A 106 11.23 20.85 -7.31
CA ASP A 106 12.10 21.70 -8.13
C ASP A 106 12.51 21.06 -9.47
N GLU A 107 12.46 19.73 -9.56
CA GLU A 107 12.75 18.97 -10.78
C GLU A 107 11.45 18.30 -11.27
N CYS A 108 10.86 18.78 -12.37
CA CYS A 108 9.74 18.06 -12.97
C CYS A 108 10.26 16.71 -13.48
N SER A 109 9.89 15.62 -12.81
CA SER A 109 10.32 14.24 -13.12
C SER A 109 9.10 13.35 -13.03
N ILE A 110 8.45 13.06 -14.17
CA ILE A 110 7.12 12.41 -14.19
C ILE A 110 7.17 10.93 -14.56
N LEU A 111 8.15 10.21 -14.00
CA LEU A 111 8.03 8.74 -13.89
C LEU A 111 7.80 8.40 -12.41
N PRO A 112 6.60 8.68 -11.85
CA PRO A 112 6.31 8.26 -10.50
C PRO A 112 6.35 6.74 -10.44
N LYS A 113 6.74 6.20 -9.30
CA LYS A 113 6.64 4.78 -9.02
C LYS A 113 5.18 4.36 -9.12
N SER A 114 4.96 3.26 -9.83
CA SER A 114 3.62 2.70 -9.99
C SER A 114 3.09 2.21 -8.65
N PHE A 115 1.85 2.56 -8.36
CA PHE A 115 1.06 1.97 -7.29
C PHE A 115 -0.27 1.53 -7.89
N PRO A 116 -0.31 0.45 -8.70
CA PRO A 116 -1.48 0.10 -9.49
C PRO A 116 -2.47 -0.67 -8.61
N CYS A 117 -3.05 0.03 -7.63
CA CYS A 117 -4.14 -0.46 -6.82
C CYS A 117 -5.31 0.54 -6.86
N GLY A 118 -6.51 0.03 -7.17
CA GLY A 118 -7.69 0.83 -7.49
C GLY A 118 -8.15 0.63 -8.94
N SER A 119 -8.98 1.55 -9.43
CA SER A 119 -9.53 1.51 -10.78
C SER A 119 -9.41 2.84 -11.55
N ASP A 120 -8.92 3.91 -10.88
CA ASP A 120 -8.82 5.25 -11.48
C ASP A 120 -7.36 5.63 -11.69
N TYR A 121 -6.92 5.54 -12.95
CA TYR A 121 -5.51 5.64 -13.33
C TYR A 121 -5.25 6.74 -14.34
N MET A 122 -4.01 7.17 -14.36
CA MET A 122 -3.39 7.93 -15.43
C MET A 122 -2.27 7.10 -16.02
N TYR A 123 -2.11 7.18 -17.34
CA TYR A 123 -1.06 6.49 -18.06
C TYR A 123 -0.06 7.50 -18.61
N PHE A 124 1.22 7.20 -18.40
CA PHE A 124 2.29 7.84 -19.12
C PHE A 124 2.75 6.90 -20.22
N ILE A 125 2.74 7.39 -21.44
CA ILE A 125 2.98 6.60 -22.64
C ILE A 125 4.08 7.24 -23.47
N SER A 126 4.88 6.41 -24.14
CA SER A 126 5.82 6.86 -25.16
C SER A 126 5.32 6.42 -26.53
N CYS A 127 5.48 7.26 -27.56
CA CYS A 127 5.00 7.02 -28.92
C CYS A 127 6.09 7.22 -29.97
N LYS A 128 6.05 6.44 -31.06
CA LYS A 128 6.95 6.62 -32.22
C LYS A 128 6.56 7.80 -33.10
N VAL A 129 5.28 8.17 -33.11
CA VAL A 129 4.74 9.28 -33.90
C VAL A 129 4.07 10.30 -32.99
N ALA A 130 4.01 11.55 -33.46
CA ALA A 130 3.30 12.61 -32.76
C ALA A 130 1.80 12.33 -32.80
N ILE A 131 1.12 12.54 -31.68
CA ILE A 131 -0.33 12.38 -31.57
C ILE A 131 -0.96 13.77 -31.58
N ASN A 132 -1.89 13.99 -32.52
CA ASN A 132 -2.62 15.25 -32.63
C ASN A 132 -4.02 15.12 -32.01
N SER A 133 -4.09 15.06 -30.69
CA SER A 133 -5.34 14.94 -29.94
C SER A 133 -5.23 15.66 -28.60
N SER A 134 -6.28 16.38 -28.21
CA SER A 134 -6.35 17.10 -26.93
C SER A 134 -6.44 16.17 -25.71
N LEU A 135 -6.69 14.88 -25.92
CA LEU A 135 -6.71 13.87 -24.86
C LEU A 135 -5.30 13.53 -24.33
N TYR A 136 -4.26 13.90 -25.09
CA TYR A 136 -2.87 13.60 -24.81
C TYR A 136 -2.18 14.88 -24.35
N VAL A 137 -1.70 14.89 -23.10
CA VAL A 137 -0.92 16.01 -22.56
C VAL A 137 0.54 15.75 -22.85
N ASP A 138 1.23 16.68 -23.54
CA ASP A 138 2.67 16.56 -23.81
C ASP A 138 3.45 16.57 -22.49
N ALA A 139 4.04 15.41 -22.18
CA ALA A 139 4.80 15.16 -20.97
C ALA A 139 6.32 15.21 -21.21
N SER A 140 6.74 15.38 -22.47
CA SER A 140 8.15 15.46 -22.88
C SER A 140 8.97 16.48 -22.08
N PRO A 141 8.43 17.66 -21.68
CA PRO A 141 9.17 18.64 -20.88
C PRO A 141 9.69 18.13 -19.54
N CYS A 142 9.14 17.04 -19.00
CA CYS A 142 9.67 16.43 -17.79
C CYS A 142 9.98 14.93 -17.87
N ALA A 143 10.22 14.47 -19.09
CA ALA A 143 10.86 13.20 -19.36
C ALA A 143 12.37 13.30 -19.04
N ASN A 144 12.84 12.55 -18.03
CA ASN A 144 14.28 12.44 -17.72
C ASN A 144 15.05 11.53 -18.69
N ALA A 145 14.36 10.80 -19.57
CA ALA A 145 14.95 9.82 -20.48
C ALA A 145 14.73 10.21 -21.95
N SER A 146 15.76 9.98 -22.78
CA SER A 146 15.56 9.84 -24.22
C SER A 146 14.91 8.47 -24.46
N PHE A 147 13.59 8.44 -24.61
CA PHE A 147 12.80 7.22 -24.86
C PHE A 147 13.04 6.61 -26.26
N SER A 148 14.27 6.63 -26.80
CA SER A 148 14.59 6.07 -28.12
C SER A 148 14.18 4.58 -28.20
N PRO A 149 13.24 4.18 -29.10
CA PRO A 149 12.86 4.82 -30.36
C PRO A 149 11.53 5.62 -30.38
N HIS A 150 10.92 5.91 -29.24
CA HIS A 150 9.67 6.66 -29.05
C HIS A 150 9.95 8.11 -28.59
N PRO A 151 10.21 9.07 -29.50
CA PRO A 151 10.64 10.41 -29.11
C PRO A 151 9.53 11.27 -28.47
N TYR A 152 8.29 10.80 -28.47
CA TYR A 152 7.15 11.55 -27.93
C TYR A 152 6.69 10.90 -26.62
N PHE A 153 6.41 11.72 -25.61
CA PHE A 153 5.95 11.26 -24.30
C PHE A 153 4.70 12.02 -23.87
N TYR A 154 3.66 11.29 -23.46
CA TYR A 154 2.36 11.88 -23.13
C TYR A 154 1.81 11.34 -21.81
N ALA A 155 1.03 12.16 -21.13
CA ALA A 155 0.11 11.74 -20.08
C ALA A 155 -1.31 11.64 -20.65
N VAL A 156 -2.02 10.56 -20.32
CA VAL A 156 -3.39 10.30 -20.79
C VAL A 156 -4.27 9.85 -19.62
N ASP A 157 -5.51 10.30 -19.63
CA ASP A 157 -6.53 9.91 -18.67
C ASP A 157 -6.92 8.44 -18.89
N GLY A 158 -6.86 7.61 -17.84
CA GLY A 158 -7.21 6.20 -17.96
C GLY A 158 -8.68 5.95 -18.28
N ARG A 159 -9.57 6.94 -18.08
CA ARG A 159 -10.97 6.85 -18.51
C ARG A 159 -11.14 6.98 -20.03
N GLU A 160 -10.19 7.62 -20.69
CA GLU A 160 -10.16 7.77 -22.16
C GLU A 160 -9.53 6.55 -22.83
N ILE A 161 -8.76 5.74 -22.08
CA ILE A 161 -8.16 4.49 -22.52
C ILE A 161 -8.97 3.35 -21.90
N SER A 162 -10.11 3.03 -22.51
CA SER A 162 -11.06 2.05 -21.95
C SER A 162 -10.49 0.62 -21.95
N ASN A 163 -9.45 0.34 -22.75
CA ASN A 163 -8.56 -0.83 -22.69
C ASN A 163 -7.28 -0.55 -23.50
N ALA A 164 -6.26 -1.41 -23.42
CA ALA A 164 -5.04 -1.36 -24.25
C ALA A 164 -5.30 -1.37 -25.79
N ILE A 165 -6.55 -1.61 -26.22
CA ILE A 165 -7.00 -1.63 -27.61
C ILE A 165 -7.16 -0.20 -28.18
N ASP A 166 -7.40 0.81 -27.33
CA ASP A 166 -7.64 2.21 -27.77
C ASP A 166 -6.35 3.05 -27.80
N LEU A 167 -5.24 2.48 -27.36
CA LEU A 167 -3.94 3.14 -27.44
C LEU A 167 -3.44 3.11 -28.89
N HIS A 168 -2.99 4.26 -29.39
CA HIS A 168 -2.44 4.33 -30.74
C HIS A 168 -1.31 3.29 -30.91
N GLU A 169 -1.33 2.54 -32.01
CA GLU A 169 -0.44 1.39 -32.24
C GLU A 169 1.06 1.70 -32.15
N SER A 170 1.42 2.98 -32.28
CA SER A 170 2.79 3.47 -32.15
C SER A 170 3.24 3.66 -30.71
N CYS A 171 2.36 3.48 -29.72
CA CYS A 171 2.58 3.88 -28.34
C CYS A 171 2.68 2.67 -27.41
N ILE A 172 3.47 2.84 -26.34
CA ILE A 172 3.61 1.86 -25.26
C ILE A 172 3.34 2.55 -23.92
N ILE A 173 2.78 1.80 -22.97
CA ILE A 173 2.61 2.28 -21.59
C ILE A 173 3.95 2.16 -20.88
N GLU A 174 4.50 3.30 -20.47
CA GLU A 174 5.74 3.38 -19.69
C GLU A 174 5.45 3.22 -18.20
N VAL A 175 4.41 3.91 -17.72
CA VAL A 175 3.95 3.75 -16.34
C VAL A 175 2.45 3.99 -16.19
N GLN A 176 1.85 3.22 -15.30
CA GLN A 176 0.48 3.38 -14.81
C GLN A 176 0.54 3.86 -13.37
N VAL A 177 -0.16 4.95 -13.07
CA VAL A 177 -0.20 5.54 -11.72
C VAL A 177 -1.63 5.91 -11.35
N PRO A 178 -2.02 5.86 -10.07
CA PRO A 178 -3.31 6.38 -9.64
C PRO A 178 -3.45 7.86 -10.00
N ARG A 179 -4.67 8.30 -10.31
CA ARG A 179 -4.90 9.71 -10.55
C ARG A 179 -4.67 10.53 -9.27
N PRO A 180 -4.05 11.72 -9.38
CA PRO A 180 -3.97 12.66 -8.26
C PRO A 180 -5.36 12.94 -7.67
N PHE A 181 -5.43 13.17 -6.35
CA PHE A 181 -6.73 13.33 -5.70
C PHE A 181 -7.52 14.56 -6.20
N GLN A 182 -6.84 15.63 -6.66
CA GLN A 182 -7.53 16.80 -7.24
C GLN A 182 -8.26 16.47 -8.55
N LEU A 183 -7.94 15.34 -9.16
CA LEU A 183 -8.36 14.93 -10.47
C LEU A 183 -9.42 13.82 -10.46
N GLN A 184 -9.96 13.45 -9.29
CA GLN A 184 -10.97 12.39 -9.12
C GLN A 184 -12.23 12.58 -9.99
N SER A 185 -12.63 13.82 -10.30
CA SER A 185 -13.82 14.10 -11.13
C SER A 185 -13.58 14.97 -12.36
N SER A 186 -12.33 15.40 -12.58
CA SER A 186 -11.97 16.35 -13.64
C SER A 186 -11.18 15.65 -14.74
N SER A 187 -11.33 16.04 -16.01
CA SER A 187 -10.45 15.57 -17.10
C SER A 187 -9.06 16.22 -16.99
N ILE A 188 -8.03 15.61 -17.58
CA ILE A 188 -6.72 16.27 -17.75
C ILE A 188 -6.64 17.17 -18.98
N THR A 189 -7.68 17.19 -19.82
CA THR A 189 -7.70 17.98 -21.05
C THR A 189 -7.50 19.46 -20.74
N GLY A 190 -6.51 20.07 -21.40
CA GLY A 190 -6.16 21.48 -21.22
C GLY A 190 -5.19 21.77 -20.08
N LEU A 191 -4.80 20.77 -19.30
CA LEU A 191 -3.72 20.90 -18.32
C LEU A 191 -2.34 20.79 -18.99
N SER A 192 -1.35 21.47 -18.41
CA SER A 192 0.06 21.22 -18.73
C SER A 192 0.60 20.07 -17.89
N ILE A 193 1.73 19.49 -18.33
CA ILE A 193 2.42 18.49 -17.53
C ILE A 193 2.90 19.02 -16.17
N PHE A 194 3.19 20.32 -16.07
CA PHE A 194 3.58 20.94 -14.81
C PHE A 194 2.42 21.00 -13.82
N ASP A 195 1.19 21.25 -14.30
CA ASP A 195 -0.01 21.21 -13.46
C ASP A 195 -0.21 19.81 -12.89
N ILE A 196 -0.11 18.79 -13.77
CA ILE A 196 -0.20 17.38 -13.38
C ILE A 196 0.88 17.00 -12.37
N HIS A 197 2.12 17.45 -12.58
CA HIS A 197 3.23 17.20 -11.66
C HIS A 197 2.98 17.81 -10.27
N GLN A 198 2.50 19.06 -10.19
CA GLN A 198 2.12 19.67 -8.91
C GLN A 198 1.01 18.89 -8.20
N MET A 199 0.06 18.34 -8.96
CA MET A 199 -0.98 17.48 -8.39
C MET A 199 -0.38 16.19 -7.80
N PHE A 200 0.57 15.54 -8.48
CA PHE A 200 1.27 14.36 -7.93
C PHE A 200 2.08 14.66 -6.66
N LEU A 201 2.65 15.86 -6.54
CA LEU A 201 3.33 16.29 -5.30
C LEU A 201 2.36 16.46 -4.11
N MET A 202 1.07 16.65 -4.38
CA MET A 202 0.02 16.69 -3.36
C MET A 202 -0.59 15.31 -3.08
N GLY A 203 -0.40 14.35 -3.99
CA GLY A 203 -0.63 12.93 -3.79
C GLY A 203 -1.90 12.38 -4.45
N TYR A 204 -2.17 11.13 -4.13
CA TYR A 204 -3.35 10.38 -4.60
C TYR A 204 -3.89 9.49 -3.48
N ASP A 205 -5.19 9.24 -3.51
CA ASP A 205 -5.87 8.45 -2.48
C ASP A 205 -5.95 7.00 -2.94
N VAL A 206 -5.56 6.07 -2.07
CA VAL A 206 -5.75 4.64 -2.30
C VAL A 206 -6.51 4.01 -1.14
N PRO A 207 -7.33 2.97 -1.41
CA PRO A 207 -7.94 2.18 -0.35
C PRO A 207 -6.90 1.52 0.56
N ASP A 208 -7.27 1.33 1.82
CA ASP A 208 -6.48 0.63 2.83
C ASP A 208 -5.97 -0.75 2.39
N TYR A 209 -6.80 -1.54 1.70
CA TYR A 209 -6.44 -2.87 1.20
C TYR A 209 -5.32 -2.89 0.16
N CYS A 210 -4.91 -1.72 -0.33
CA CYS A 210 -3.75 -1.58 -1.19
C CYS A 210 -2.41 -1.54 -0.42
N ALA A 211 -2.44 -1.28 0.89
CA ALA A 211 -1.26 -1.29 1.72
C ALA A 211 -0.78 -2.74 1.98
N PRO A 212 0.54 -2.97 2.14
CA PRO A 212 1.06 -4.28 2.47
C PRO A 212 0.43 -4.82 3.75
N ARG A 213 0.05 -6.09 3.72
CA ARG A 213 -0.48 -6.73 4.91
C ARG A 213 0.61 -6.92 5.95
N SER A 214 0.27 -6.67 7.20
CA SER A 214 1.09 -6.99 8.35
C SER A 214 1.29 -8.52 8.39
N SER A 215 2.47 -8.98 8.01
CA SER A 215 2.77 -10.41 8.05
C SER A 215 3.06 -10.84 9.49
N LEU A 216 2.54 -12.00 9.92
CA LEU A 216 3.11 -12.70 11.07
C LEU A 216 4.57 -12.97 10.71
N GLY A 217 5.50 -12.29 11.38
CA GLY A 217 6.92 -12.53 11.20
C GLY A 217 7.17 -14.03 11.17
N THR A 218 7.73 -14.52 10.06
CA THR A 218 8.20 -15.90 10.01
C THR A 218 9.24 -16.03 11.10
N VAL A 219 8.87 -16.69 12.21
CA VAL A 219 9.87 -17.19 13.16
C VAL A 219 10.74 -18.12 12.34
N THR A 220 11.93 -17.65 11.98
CA THR A 220 12.97 -18.50 11.39
C THR A 220 13.40 -19.49 12.47
N VAL A 221 12.70 -20.62 12.55
CA VAL A 221 13.24 -21.80 13.21
C VAL A 221 14.34 -22.32 12.29
N ASN A 222 15.59 -22.01 12.66
CA ASN A 222 16.84 -22.51 12.10
C ASN A 222 16.75 -23.42 10.86
N GLY A 223 17.12 -22.87 9.69
CA GLY A 223 17.73 -23.67 8.63
C GLY A 223 16.86 -24.15 7.46
N THR A 224 15.59 -23.77 7.35
CA THR A 224 14.78 -24.06 6.15
C THR A 224 14.14 -22.79 5.58
N PRO A 225 14.34 -22.48 4.28
CA PRO A 225 13.70 -21.31 3.68
C PRO A 225 12.19 -21.56 3.55
N PRO A 226 11.33 -20.58 3.87
CA PRO A 226 9.89 -20.73 3.69
C PRO A 226 9.55 -20.82 2.20
N LEU A 227 9.00 -21.97 1.82
CA LEU A 227 8.30 -22.19 0.57
C LEU A 227 7.01 -21.37 0.60
N TYR A 228 7.02 -20.13 0.10
CA TYR A 228 5.92 -19.51 -0.66
C TYR A 228 6.45 -18.23 -1.34
N LYS A 229 7.35 -18.42 -2.32
CA LYS A 229 7.46 -17.47 -3.43
C LYS A 229 6.28 -17.76 -4.35
N ILE A 230 5.18 -17.02 -4.21
CA ILE A 230 4.19 -16.95 -5.29
C ILE A 230 4.85 -16.08 -6.37
N ILE A 231 5.53 -16.76 -7.30
CA ILE A 231 5.92 -16.17 -8.58
C ILE A 231 4.62 -16.01 -9.35
N LEU A 232 4.00 -14.83 -9.31
CA LEU A 232 3.07 -14.43 -10.36
C LEU A 232 3.92 -14.13 -11.60
N GLY A 233 4.02 -15.14 -12.46
CA GLY A 233 4.65 -15.02 -13.76
C GLY A 233 3.91 -14.00 -14.62
N LYS A 234 4.73 -13.21 -15.33
CA LYS A 234 4.44 -12.47 -16.55
C LYS A 234 3.22 -13.00 -17.32
N MET A 235 2.31 -12.09 -17.67
CA MET A 235 1.63 -12.12 -18.97
C MET A 235 2.26 -11.04 -19.83
#